data_AF-A0A816FV25-F1
#
_entry.id   AF-A0A816FV25-F1
#
_cell.length_a   1.000
_cell.length_b   1.000
_cell.length_c   1.000
_cell.angle_alpha   90.00
_cell.angle_beta   90.00
_cell.angle_gamma   90.00
#
_symmetry.space_group_name_H-M   'P 1'
#
loop_
_entity.id
_entity.type
_entity.pdbx_description
1 polymer ?
#
loop_
_entity_poly.entity_id
_entity_poly.type
_entity_poly.pdbx_seq_one_letter_code
_entity_poly.pdbx_strand_id
1 'polypeptide(L)'
;MQWRANATSGQVIAGGNGQGSGAHQLDRPTDVIVEKDTDSLIICDSRENGKVVRWLRQNGKNGTMIISNINCVGLAMDENRSLYVSDAKKEEVKRFRTGESSGSVVAGGNGQADRLNQLYGPTFMFVDQNRTVYVSDSGNHRIMKWIDGAREGIVVAGGQGRGNGLQQLVGPQAVAIDQMDTVYVVDAGNNRIMRWPKGASQGTVIIGQEGQLNFPV
;
A
#
# COMPACT_ATOMS: atom_id res chain seq x y z
N MET A 1 15.83 -10.23 1.34
CA MET A 1 16.77 -11.32 0.98
C MET A 1 16.17 -12.12 -0.16
N GLN A 2 17.00 -12.70 -1.04
CA GLN A 2 16.56 -13.65 -2.07
C GLN A 2 16.91 -15.06 -1.63
N TRP A 3 15.95 -15.97 -1.74
CA TRP A 3 16.17 -17.40 -1.58
C TRP A 3 15.96 -18.08 -2.93
N ARG A 4 16.93 -18.89 -3.36
CA ARG A 4 16.77 -19.77 -4.53
C ARG A 4 16.16 -21.09 -4.07
N ALA A 5 15.40 -21.75 -4.94
CA ALA A 5 14.90 -23.09 -4.64
C ALA A 5 16.08 -24.01 -4.26
N ASN A 6 15.89 -24.77 -3.18
CA ASN A 6 16.90 -25.69 -2.61
C ASN A 6 18.18 -25.02 -2.06
N ALA A 7 18.22 -23.69 -1.94
CA ALA A 7 19.32 -23.03 -1.23
C ALA A 7 19.24 -23.33 0.27
N THR A 8 20.38 -23.36 0.95
CA THR A 8 20.48 -23.45 2.42
C THR A 8 20.70 -22.10 3.09
N SER A 9 20.91 -21.05 2.30
CA SER A 9 21.09 -19.67 2.76
C SER A 9 20.50 -18.66 1.78
N GLY A 10 20.09 -17.51 2.30
CA GLY A 10 19.60 -16.38 1.51
C GLY A 10 20.69 -15.39 1.15
N GLN A 11 20.56 -14.72 0.01
CA GLN A 11 21.43 -13.61 -0.40
C GLN A 11 20.79 -12.27 -0.07
N VAL A 12 21.54 -11.32 0.47
CA VAL A 12 21.09 -9.93 0.59
C VAL A 12 21.11 -9.28 -0.80
N ILE A 13 19.96 -8.82 -1.26
CA ILE A 13 19.78 -8.21 -2.61
C ILE A 13 19.29 -6.75 -2.55
N ALA A 14 19.13 -6.20 -1.34
CA ALA A 14 18.94 -4.78 -1.05
C ALA A 14 19.25 -4.54 0.44
N GLY A 15 19.86 -3.39 0.76
CA GLY A 15 20.29 -3.04 2.11
C GLY A 15 21.60 -3.72 2.54
N GLY A 16 21.77 -3.94 3.85
CA GLY A 16 22.97 -4.58 4.41
C GLY A 16 24.17 -3.64 4.63
N ASN A 17 24.00 -2.33 4.45
CA ASN A 17 25.04 -1.30 4.66
C ASN A 17 24.85 -0.51 5.97
N GLY A 18 24.24 -1.14 6.98
CA GLY A 18 23.85 -0.50 8.23
C GLY A 18 22.56 0.32 8.13
N GLN A 19 22.03 0.70 9.30
CA GLN A 19 20.83 1.52 9.44
C GLN A 19 21.16 2.99 9.14
N GLY A 20 20.35 3.68 8.33
CA GLY A 20 20.55 5.11 8.09
C GLY A 20 19.77 5.70 6.92
N SER A 21 19.94 7.02 6.74
CA SER A 21 19.19 7.82 5.76
C SER A 21 19.83 7.87 4.36
N GLY A 22 21.08 7.41 4.20
CA GLY A 22 21.79 7.41 2.92
C GLY A 22 21.10 6.55 1.86
N ALA A 23 21.36 6.82 0.57
CA ALA A 23 20.74 6.10 -0.55
C ALA A 23 21.06 4.59 -0.57
N HIS A 24 22.16 4.19 0.05
CA HIS A 24 22.57 2.78 0.16
C HIS A 24 22.18 2.15 1.51
N GLN A 25 21.49 2.89 2.38
CA GLN A 25 21.07 2.44 3.70
C GLN A 25 19.54 2.40 3.78
N LEU A 26 19.03 1.47 4.57
CA LEU A 26 17.61 1.38 4.93
C LEU A 26 17.49 1.64 6.43
N ASP A 27 16.42 2.28 6.87
CA ASP A 27 16.19 2.59 8.28
C ASP A 27 14.97 1.84 8.82
N ARG A 28 13.80 2.08 8.22
CA ARG A 28 12.53 1.43 8.52
C ARG A 28 11.79 1.12 7.22
N PRO A 29 12.24 0.11 6.47
CA PRO A 29 11.53 -0.32 5.27
C PRO A 29 10.12 -0.82 5.64
N THR A 30 9.10 -0.37 4.93
CA THR A 30 7.68 -0.68 5.20
C THR A 30 7.02 -1.46 4.07
N ASP A 31 7.45 -1.23 2.83
CA ASP A 31 6.94 -1.92 1.66
C ASP A 31 8.03 -2.09 0.58
N VAL A 32 7.86 -3.08 -0.27
CA VAL A 32 8.74 -3.37 -1.42
C VAL A 32 7.96 -3.92 -2.59
N ILE A 33 8.20 -3.35 -3.77
CA ILE A 33 7.66 -3.85 -5.04
C ILE A 33 8.78 -4.17 -6.02
N VAL A 34 8.48 -5.02 -7.01
CA VAL A 34 9.42 -5.40 -8.06
C VAL A 34 9.11 -4.64 -9.34
N GLU A 35 10.07 -3.84 -9.81
CA GLU A 35 10.06 -3.27 -11.15
C GLU A 35 10.70 -4.27 -12.12
N LYS A 36 9.89 -5.04 -12.85
CA LYS A 36 10.36 -6.16 -13.67
C LYS A 36 11.28 -5.73 -14.80
N ASP A 37 10.96 -4.61 -15.47
CA ASP A 37 11.70 -4.14 -16.65
C ASP A 37 13.15 -3.78 -16.36
N THR A 38 13.42 -3.26 -15.16
CA THR A 38 14.76 -2.85 -14.72
C THR A 38 15.39 -3.86 -13.77
N ASP A 39 14.72 -5.00 -13.54
CA ASP A 39 15.15 -6.01 -12.56
C ASP A 39 15.43 -5.40 -11.17
N SER A 40 14.61 -4.44 -10.74
CA SER A 40 14.83 -3.65 -9.52
C SER A 40 13.81 -3.91 -8.42
N LEU A 41 14.23 -3.72 -7.18
CA LEU A 41 13.36 -3.52 -6.02
C LEU A 41 13.14 -2.03 -5.81
N ILE A 42 11.89 -1.63 -5.61
CA ILE A 42 11.53 -0.29 -5.14
C ILE A 42 11.09 -0.44 -3.70
N ILE A 43 11.79 0.22 -2.79
CA ILE A 43 11.62 0.07 -1.35
C ILE A 43 11.17 1.39 -0.75
N CYS A 44 10.10 1.31 0.02
CA CYS A 44 9.58 2.36 0.86
C CYS A 44 10.31 2.33 2.19
N ASP A 45 10.96 3.42 2.60
CA ASP A 45 11.79 3.49 3.80
C ASP A 45 11.44 4.70 4.67
N SER A 46 10.85 4.44 5.83
CA SER A 46 9.97 5.39 6.54
C SER A 46 10.49 5.72 7.93
N ARG A 47 11.49 6.59 8.03
CA ARG A 47 11.86 7.32 9.25
C ARG A 47 12.27 8.74 8.88
N GLU A 48 12.15 9.70 9.81
CA GLU A 48 12.54 11.12 9.71
C GLU A 48 13.16 11.53 8.35
N ASN A 49 12.38 12.23 7.51
CA ASN A 49 12.67 12.49 6.09
C ASN A 49 12.70 11.22 5.22
N GLY A 50 11.61 10.44 5.31
CA GLY A 50 11.44 9.17 4.60
C GLY A 50 11.67 9.26 3.09
N LYS A 51 11.95 8.11 2.50
CA LYS A 51 12.43 8.01 1.12
C LYS A 51 11.84 6.80 0.41
N VAL A 52 11.84 6.88 -0.93
CA VAL A 52 11.71 5.71 -1.79
C VAL A 52 13.00 5.52 -2.55
N VAL A 53 13.46 4.29 -2.57
CA VAL A 53 14.81 3.93 -2.98
C VAL A 53 14.77 2.70 -3.89
N ARG A 54 15.49 2.77 -5.00
CA ARG A 54 15.58 1.72 -6.03
C ARG A 54 16.89 0.95 -5.85
N TRP A 55 16.81 -0.39 -5.80
CA TRP A 55 17.95 -1.30 -5.83
C TRP A 55 17.87 -2.24 -7.02
N LEU A 56 18.94 -2.34 -7.79
CA LEU A 56 19.08 -3.41 -8.79
C LEU A 56 19.28 -4.74 -8.07
N ARG A 57 18.49 -5.77 -8.40
CA ARG A 57 18.62 -7.10 -7.76
C ARG A 57 20.00 -7.71 -7.97
N GLN A 58 20.62 -7.42 -9.12
CA GLN A 58 21.96 -7.88 -9.48
C GLN A 58 23.09 -7.12 -8.74
N ASN A 59 22.81 -5.96 -8.14
CA ASN A 59 23.78 -5.15 -7.40
C ASN A 59 23.19 -4.64 -6.07
N GLY A 60 22.82 -5.59 -5.20
CA GLY A 60 22.04 -5.35 -3.98
C GLY A 60 22.69 -4.48 -2.90
N LYS A 61 23.93 -4.01 -3.09
CA LYS A 61 24.60 -3.11 -2.15
C LYS A 61 24.41 -1.63 -2.48
N ASN A 62 24.05 -1.27 -3.71
CA ASN A 62 23.95 0.14 -4.12
C ASN A 62 22.51 0.53 -4.44
N GLY A 63 21.88 1.28 -3.54
CA GLY A 63 20.58 1.89 -3.75
C GLY A 63 20.66 3.28 -4.37
N THR A 64 19.63 3.68 -5.09
CA THR A 64 19.45 5.04 -5.60
C THR A 64 18.19 5.63 -4.98
N MET A 65 18.29 6.80 -4.35
CA MET A 65 17.11 7.53 -3.88
C MET A 65 16.36 8.09 -5.08
N ILE A 66 15.10 7.70 -5.23
CA ILE A 66 14.23 8.15 -6.34
C ILE A 66 13.16 9.13 -5.90
N ILE A 67 12.76 9.08 -4.61
CA ILE A 67 11.87 10.06 -3.99
C ILE A 67 12.41 10.36 -2.58
N SER A 68 12.44 11.63 -2.20
CA SER A 68 12.86 12.10 -0.88
C SER A 68 11.72 12.82 -0.16
N ASN A 69 11.85 12.98 1.15
CA ASN A 69 10.90 13.71 2.01
C ASN A 69 9.45 13.22 1.91
N ILE A 70 9.27 11.90 1.79
CA ILE A 70 7.97 11.25 1.72
C ILE A 70 7.83 10.28 2.89
N ASN A 71 6.77 10.42 3.70
CA ASN A 71 6.50 9.45 4.76
C ASN A 71 5.73 8.26 4.19
N CYS A 72 6.43 7.54 3.32
CA CYS A 72 5.90 6.42 2.57
C CYS A 72 5.40 5.32 3.52
N VAL A 73 4.29 4.64 3.21
CA VAL A 73 3.89 3.40 3.92
C VAL A 73 3.67 2.24 2.96
N GLY A 74 3.01 2.50 1.84
CA GLY A 74 2.70 1.51 0.80
C GLY A 74 3.10 2.02 -0.59
N LEU A 75 3.43 1.06 -1.46
CA LEU A 75 3.82 1.27 -2.84
C LEU A 75 2.90 0.50 -3.79
N ALA A 76 2.62 1.09 -4.94
CA ALA A 76 2.04 0.39 -6.09
C ALA A 76 2.64 0.94 -7.39
N MET A 77 2.58 0.16 -8.48
CA MET A 77 3.07 0.61 -9.78
C MET A 77 2.07 0.23 -10.86
N ASP A 78 1.73 1.19 -11.74
CA ASP A 78 0.86 0.93 -12.90
C ASP A 78 1.65 0.35 -14.09
N GLU A 79 0.94 -0.11 -15.11
CA GLU A 79 1.55 -0.66 -16.34
C GLU A 79 2.39 0.37 -17.11
N ASN A 80 2.18 1.67 -16.88
CA ASN A 80 2.97 2.76 -17.44
C ASN A 80 4.19 3.13 -16.57
N ARG A 81 4.52 2.30 -15.57
CA ARG A 81 5.63 2.49 -14.62
C ARG A 81 5.51 3.78 -13.81
N SER A 82 4.29 4.24 -13.57
CA SER A 82 4.04 5.30 -12.61
C SER A 82 4.03 4.67 -11.23
N LEU A 83 4.83 5.23 -10.33
CA LEU A 83 4.92 4.79 -8.94
C LEU A 83 3.86 5.55 -8.11
N TYR A 84 3.09 4.81 -7.34
CA TYR A 84 2.13 5.34 -6.38
C TYR A 84 2.65 5.12 -4.97
N VAL A 85 2.55 6.14 -4.14
CA VAL A 85 3.12 6.16 -2.80
C VAL A 85 2.13 6.79 -1.84
N SER A 86 1.81 6.11 -0.73
CA SER A 86 1.02 6.71 0.35
C SER A 86 1.93 7.51 1.26
N ASP A 87 1.68 8.80 1.41
CA ASP A 87 2.35 9.64 2.40
C ASP A 87 1.44 9.81 3.62
N ALA A 88 1.70 9.03 4.66
CA ALA A 88 0.90 9.03 5.87
C ALA A 88 1.10 10.30 6.73
N LYS A 89 2.12 11.12 6.46
CA LYS A 89 2.30 12.41 7.15
C LYS A 89 1.51 13.53 6.46
N LYS A 90 1.30 13.40 5.16
CA LYS A 90 0.57 14.36 4.32
C LYS A 90 -0.89 13.95 4.06
N GLU A 91 -1.28 12.75 4.50
CA GLU A 91 -2.63 12.22 4.36
C GLU A 91 -3.06 12.16 2.90
N GLU A 92 -2.16 11.66 2.06
CA GLU A 92 -2.33 11.64 0.60
C GLU A 92 -1.72 10.40 -0.04
N VAL A 93 -2.17 10.11 -1.25
CA VAL A 93 -1.46 9.23 -2.18
C VAL A 93 -0.94 10.07 -3.33
N LYS A 94 0.35 9.93 -3.62
CA LYS A 94 1.01 10.57 -4.75
C LYS A 94 1.31 9.58 -5.86
N ARG A 95 1.16 10.03 -7.10
CA ARG A 95 1.62 9.34 -8.32
C ARG A 95 2.83 10.07 -8.90
N PHE A 96 3.88 9.32 -9.20
CA PHE A 96 5.12 9.80 -9.82
C PHE A 96 5.27 9.10 -11.17
N ARG A 97 5.28 9.84 -12.27
CA ARG A 97 5.67 9.26 -13.56
C ARG A 97 7.17 8.98 -13.56
N THR A 98 7.62 8.10 -14.45
CA THR A 98 9.05 7.78 -14.57
C THR A 98 9.87 9.06 -14.77
N GLY A 99 10.80 9.31 -13.85
CA GLY A 99 11.69 10.49 -13.87
C GLY A 99 11.19 11.71 -13.08
N GLU A 100 9.94 11.71 -12.60
CA GLU A 100 9.42 12.80 -11.77
C GLU A 100 9.86 12.66 -10.30
N SER A 101 10.19 13.78 -9.64
CA SER A 101 10.57 13.84 -8.22
C SER A 101 9.52 14.49 -7.30
N SER A 102 8.52 15.18 -7.86
CA SER A 102 7.54 15.96 -7.07
C SER A 102 6.21 15.22 -6.85
N GLY A 103 5.81 14.37 -7.80
CA GLY A 103 4.56 13.59 -7.77
C GLY A 103 3.30 14.46 -7.81
N SER A 104 2.21 13.91 -8.33
CA SER A 104 0.88 14.53 -8.30
C SER A 104 0.01 13.83 -7.25
N VAL A 105 -0.75 14.58 -6.46
CA VAL A 105 -1.73 14.01 -5.53
C VAL A 105 -2.88 13.38 -6.32
N VAL A 106 -3.22 12.13 -6.02
CA VAL A 106 -4.29 11.37 -6.69
C VAL A 106 -5.37 10.87 -5.73
N ALA A 107 -5.14 10.92 -4.42
CA ALA A 107 -6.14 10.69 -3.38
C ALA A 107 -5.76 11.47 -2.11
N GLY A 108 -6.74 11.97 -1.35
CA GLY A 108 -6.51 12.74 -0.13
C GLY A 108 -5.87 14.11 -0.38
N GLY A 109 -4.93 14.50 0.49
CA GLY A 109 -4.19 15.78 0.39
C GLY A 109 -4.97 17.00 0.90
N ASN A 110 -6.18 16.81 1.44
CA ASN A 110 -7.03 17.88 1.96
C ASN A 110 -7.09 17.90 3.50
N GLY A 111 -6.10 17.32 4.17
CA GLY A 111 -5.98 17.26 5.62
C GLY A 111 -6.48 15.97 6.25
N GLN A 112 -6.16 15.82 7.54
CA GLN A 112 -6.42 14.64 8.35
C GLN A 112 -7.84 14.65 8.93
N ALA A 113 -8.78 14.00 8.24
CA ALA A 113 -10.19 13.90 8.64
C ALA A 113 -10.92 12.83 7.81
N ASP A 114 -12.25 12.76 7.89
CA ASP A 114 -13.08 11.68 7.37
C ASP A 114 -14.01 12.09 6.19
N ARG A 115 -13.88 13.31 5.65
CA ARG A 115 -14.61 13.67 4.41
C ARG A 115 -14.15 12.82 3.23
N LEU A 116 -14.95 12.78 2.16
CA LEU A 116 -14.66 11.96 0.98
C LEU A 116 -13.43 12.41 0.18
N ASN A 117 -12.94 13.64 0.37
CA ASN A 117 -11.70 14.14 -0.21
C ASN A 117 -10.52 14.14 0.80
N GLN A 118 -10.71 13.58 1.99
CA GLN A 118 -9.73 13.54 3.09
C GLN A 118 -9.37 12.09 3.44
N LEU A 119 -8.19 11.91 4.02
CA LEU A 119 -7.67 10.63 4.52
C LEU A 119 -7.16 10.83 5.95
N TYR A 120 -7.01 9.74 6.69
CA TYR A 120 -6.34 9.71 7.97
C TYR A 120 -5.53 8.40 8.11
N GLY A 121 -4.21 8.54 8.11
CA GLY A 121 -3.25 7.45 8.16
C GLY A 121 -3.41 6.47 7.00
N PRO A 122 -3.34 6.91 5.72
CA PRO A 122 -3.40 5.99 4.60
C PRO A 122 -2.20 5.06 4.64
N THR A 123 -2.44 3.75 4.53
CA THR A 123 -1.38 2.73 4.56
C THR A 123 -1.18 2.13 3.18
N PHE A 124 -1.55 0.88 2.94
CA PHE A 124 -1.34 0.23 1.65
C PHE A 124 -2.44 0.59 0.65
N MET A 125 -2.17 0.30 -0.63
CA MET A 125 -3.09 0.58 -1.72
C MET A 125 -3.05 -0.49 -2.80
N PHE A 126 -4.10 -0.50 -3.61
CA PHE A 126 -4.15 -1.22 -4.89
C PHE A 126 -4.45 -0.21 -6.01
N VAL A 127 -3.81 -0.38 -7.15
CA VAL A 127 -4.04 0.46 -8.34
C VAL A 127 -4.44 -0.44 -9.49
N ASP A 128 -5.59 -0.18 -10.10
CA ASP A 128 -6.07 -0.95 -11.25
C ASP A 128 -5.51 -0.42 -12.59
N GLN A 129 -5.82 -1.13 -13.68
CA GLN A 129 -5.38 -0.77 -15.04
C GLN A 129 -5.94 0.58 -15.52
N ASN A 130 -7.05 1.04 -14.95
CA ASN A 130 -7.65 2.34 -15.24
C ASN A 130 -7.08 3.46 -14.35
N ARG A 131 -6.02 3.17 -13.57
CA ARG A 131 -5.39 4.07 -12.60
C ARG A 131 -6.33 4.48 -11.47
N THR A 132 -7.39 3.70 -11.22
CA THR A 132 -8.20 3.82 -10.01
C THR A 132 -7.35 3.39 -8.81
N VAL A 133 -7.32 4.22 -7.78
CA VAL A 133 -6.58 3.95 -6.54
C VAL A 133 -7.56 3.51 -5.45
N TYR A 134 -7.32 2.34 -4.87
CA TYR A 134 -7.99 1.85 -3.68
C TYR A 134 -7.05 1.99 -2.50
N VAL A 135 -7.42 2.74 -1.48
CA VAL A 135 -6.54 3.10 -0.36
C VAL A 135 -7.14 2.56 0.94
N SER A 136 -6.31 1.91 1.74
CA SER A 136 -6.60 1.64 3.14
C SER A 136 -6.51 2.94 3.94
N ASP A 137 -7.66 3.58 4.17
CA ASP A 137 -7.78 4.78 5.01
C ASP A 137 -7.87 4.35 6.48
N SER A 138 -6.74 3.90 7.02
CA SER A 138 -6.68 3.05 8.22
C SER A 138 -7.21 3.75 9.47
N GLY A 139 -6.90 5.04 9.63
CA GLY A 139 -7.36 5.86 10.76
C GLY A 139 -8.86 6.12 10.73
N ASN A 140 -9.48 6.14 9.55
CA ASN A 140 -10.93 6.26 9.38
C ASN A 140 -11.65 4.91 9.26
N HIS A 141 -10.92 3.79 9.36
CA HIS A 141 -11.48 2.43 9.35
C HIS A 141 -12.35 2.13 8.12
N ARG A 142 -11.86 2.51 6.95
CA ARG A 142 -12.54 2.34 5.68
C ARG A 142 -11.56 2.07 4.54
N ILE A 143 -12.08 1.52 3.44
CA ILE A 143 -11.39 1.48 2.15
C ILE A 143 -12.04 2.51 1.25
N MET A 144 -11.20 3.35 0.66
CA MET A 144 -11.63 4.40 -0.26
C MET A 144 -11.17 4.09 -1.68
N LYS A 145 -12.01 4.39 -2.67
CA LYS A 145 -11.74 4.28 -4.10
C LYS A 145 -11.71 5.67 -4.73
N TRP A 146 -10.62 6.03 -5.41
CA TRP A 146 -10.50 7.21 -6.25
C TRP A 146 -10.34 6.83 -7.71
N ILE A 147 -11.27 7.29 -8.54
CA ILE A 147 -11.14 7.21 -10.00
C ILE A 147 -10.14 8.28 -10.45
N ASP A 148 -9.30 8.00 -11.45
CA ASP A 148 -8.31 8.94 -11.95
C ASP A 148 -8.95 10.31 -12.27
N GLY A 149 -8.38 11.38 -11.69
CA GLY A 149 -8.87 12.76 -11.84
C GLY A 149 -10.09 13.13 -10.97
N ALA A 150 -10.64 12.21 -10.17
CA ALA A 150 -11.72 12.52 -9.24
C ALA A 150 -11.26 13.46 -8.11
N ARG A 151 -12.15 14.38 -7.70
CA ARG A 151 -11.88 15.32 -6.57
C ARG A 151 -12.10 14.70 -5.20
N GLU A 152 -12.93 13.66 -5.14
CA GLU A 152 -13.28 12.94 -3.93
C GLU A 152 -13.37 11.45 -4.22
N GLY A 153 -13.23 10.65 -3.18
CA GLY A 153 -13.28 9.19 -3.24
C GLY A 153 -14.65 8.65 -2.88
N ILE A 154 -14.77 7.34 -3.01
CA ILE A 154 -15.98 6.57 -2.71
C ILE A 154 -15.62 5.55 -1.64
N VAL A 155 -16.40 5.48 -0.56
CA VAL A 155 -16.25 4.39 0.42
C VAL A 155 -16.73 3.09 -0.22
N VAL A 156 -15.85 2.09 -0.31
CA VAL A 156 -16.16 0.79 -0.92
C VAL A 156 -16.16 -0.37 0.08
N ALA A 157 -15.63 -0.17 1.28
CA ALA A 157 -15.74 -1.09 2.41
C ALA A 157 -15.55 -0.34 3.74
N GLY A 158 -16.22 -0.79 4.80
CA GLY A 158 -16.16 -0.12 6.10
C GLY A 158 -16.90 1.22 6.13
N GLY A 159 -16.40 2.16 6.94
CA GLY A 159 -16.93 3.53 7.02
C GLY A 159 -18.16 3.70 7.94
N GLN A 160 -18.64 2.64 8.59
CA GLN A 160 -19.70 2.70 9.61
C GLN A 160 -19.13 2.75 11.04
N GLY A 161 -18.02 3.48 11.21
CA GLY A 161 -17.26 3.58 12.45
C GLY A 161 -16.35 2.38 12.72
N ARG A 162 -15.56 2.52 13.79
CA ARG A 162 -14.67 1.47 14.30
C ARG A 162 -15.48 0.32 14.91
N GLY A 163 -15.23 -0.91 14.49
CA GLY A 163 -15.84 -2.08 15.13
C GLY A 163 -15.67 -3.37 14.35
N ASN A 164 -16.32 -4.43 14.82
CA ASN A 164 -16.22 -5.80 14.27
C ASN A 164 -17.48 -6.24 13.50
N GLY A 165 -18.49 -5.36 13.35
CA GLY A 165 -19.65 -5.63 12.51
C GLY A 165 -19.28 -5.87 11.04
N LEU A 166 -20.19 -6.44 10.26
CA LEU A 166 -19.96 -6.72 8.83
C LEU A 166 -19.88 -5.47 7.96
N GLN A 167 -20.23 -4.30 8.50
CA GLN A 167 -20.10 -2.99 7.84
C GLN A 167 -18.94 -2.16 8.41
N GLN A 168 -18.20 -2.73 9.37
CA GLN A 168 -17.17 -2.03 10.14
C GLN A 168 -15.81 -2.69 9.93
N LEU A 169 -14.77 -1.89 10.13
CA LEU A 169 -13.38 -2.31 10.12
C LEU A 169 -12.68 -1.74 11.36
N VAL A 170 -11.48 -2.24 11.67
CA VAL A 170 -10.56 -1.67 12.65
C VAL A 170 -9.16 -1.65 12.03
N GLY A 171 -8.73 -0.46 11.62
CA GLY A 171 -7.39 -0.23 11.10
C GLY A 171 -7.02 -1.13 9.92
N PRO A 172 -7.80 -1.15 8.82
CA PRO A 172 -7.49 -1.99 7.67
C PRO A 172 -6.09 -1.64 7.15
N GLN A 173 -5.29 -2.67 6.84
CA GLN A 173 -3.90 -2.47 6.41
C GLN A 173 -3.78 -2.59 4.89
N ALA A 174 -4.27 -3.67 4.30
CA ALA A 174 -4.13 -3.93 2.88
C ALA A 174 -5.46 -4.16 2.19
N VAL A 175 -5.48 -3.87 0.88
CA VAL A 175 -6.62 -4.06 0.00
C VAL A 175 -6.16 -4.74 -1.29
N ALA A 176 -6.98 -5.66 -1.80
CA ALA A 176 -6.83 -6.23 -3.13
C ALA A 176 -8.19 -6.25 -3.84
N ILE A 177 -8.19 -6.09 -5.16
CA ILE A 177 -9.40 -6.03 -5.98
C ILE A 177 -9.33 -7.11 -7.05
N ASP A 178 -10.41 -7.87 -7.24
CA ASP A 178 -10.50 -8.84 -8.35
C ASP A 178 -11.11 -8.23 -9.62
N GLN A 179 -11.18 -9.02 -10.69
CA GLN A 179 -11.73 -8.61 -11.98
C GLN A 179 -13.24 -8.28 -11.96
N MET A 180 -13.95 -8.65 -10.88
CA MET A 180 -15.37 -8.37 -10.68
C MET A 180 -15.59 -7.13 -9.79
N ASP A 181 -14.55 -6.34 -9.51
CA ASP A 181 -14.53 -5.24 -8.54
C ASP A 181 -14.90 -5.70 -7.10
N THR A 182 -14.62 -6.96 -6.75
CA THR A 182 -14.74 -7.41 -5.36
C THR A 182 -13.55 -6.89 -4.57
N VAL A 183 -13.84 -6.23 -3.44
CA VAL A 183 -12.84 -5.70 -2.51
C VAL A 183 -12.51 -6.73 -1.45
N TYR A 184 -11.23 -7.06 -1.31
CA TYR A 184 -10.69 -7.90 -0.24
C TYR A 184 -9.88 -7.04 0.70
N VAL A 185 -10.18 -7.11 2.00
CA VAL A 185 -9.62 -6.21 3.01
C VAL A 185 -8.96 -7.01 4.12
N VAL A 186 -7.71 -6.68 4.41
CA VAL A 186 -7.03 -7.13 5.63
C VAL A 186 -7.46 -6.22 6.77
N ASP A 187 -8.47 -6.65 7.52
CA ASP A 187 -9.03 -5.96 8.67
C ASP A 187 -8.20 -6.28 9.93
N ALA A 188 -6.97 -5.75 9.94
CA ALA A 188 -5.90 -6.18 10.83
C ALA A 188 -6.26 -6.03 12.32
N GLY A 189 -6.96 -4.97 12.71
CA GLY A 189 -7.38 -4.77 14.10
C GLY A 189 -8.43 -5.76 14.59
N ASN A 190 -9.10 -6.46 13.67
CA ASN A 190 -10.03 -7.56 13.96
C ASN A 190 -9.43 -8.95 13.61
N ASN A 191 -8.16 -9.03 13.22
CA ASN A 191 -7.46 -10.28 12.87
C ASN A 191 -8.19 -11.12 11.80
N ARG A 192 -8.81 -10.47 10.81
CA ARG A 192 -9.62 -11.14 9.80
C ARG A 192 -9.39 -10.61 8.39
N ILE A 193 -9.80 -11.39 7.40
CA ILE A 193 -9.90 -10.94 6.01
C ILE A 193 -11.38 -10.90 5.64
N MET A 194 -11.79 -9.76 5.09
CA MET A 194 -13.16 -9.51 4.66
C MET A 194 -13.24 -9.40 3.14
N ARG A 195 -14.38 -9.81 2.59
CA ARG A 195 -14.73 -9.68 1.17
C ARG A 195 -15.98 -8.81 1.02
N TRP A 196 -15.94 -7.84 0.13
CA TRP A 196 -17.06 -6.99 -0.30
C TRP A 196 -17.25 -7.11 -1.81
N PRO A 197 -18.30 -7.80 -2.29
CA PRO A 197 -18.71 -7.70 -3.69
C PRO A 197 -18.99 -6.24 -4.07
N LYS A 198 -18.82 -5.91 -5.36
CA LYS A 198 -19.12 -4.57 -5.89
C LYS A 198 -20.53 -4.11 -5.48
N GLY A 199 -20.61 -2.96 -4.81
CA GLY A 199 -21.88 -2.35 -4.39
C GLY A 199 -22.54 -3.01 -3.18
N ALA A 200 -21.90 -3.98 -2.52
CA ALA A 200 -22.43 -4.58 -1.30
C ALA A 200 -22.45 -3.56 -0.15
N SER A 201 -23.54 -3.52 0.62
CA SER A 201 -23.66 -2.68 1.82
C SER A 201 -22.86 -3.20 3.01
N GLN A 202 -22.52 -4.49 3.03
CA GLN A 202 -21.74 -5.14 4.07
C GLN A 202 -20.84 -6.23 3.48
N GLY A 203 -19.80 -6.58 4.22
CA GLY A 203 -18.83 -7.58 3.82
C GLY A 203 -19.17 -8.96 4.36
N THR A 204 -18.31 -9.91 4.05
CA THR A 204 -18.33 -11.27 4.60
C THR A 204 -16.92 -11.61 5.08
N VAL A 205 -16.80 -12.18 6.27
CA VAL A 205 -15.51 -12.70 6.75
C VAL A 205 -15.17 -13.94 5.94
N ILE A 206 -13.99 -13.97 5.32
CA ILE A 206 -13.54 -15.13 4.54
C ILE A 206 -12.37 -15.87 5.22
N ILE A 207 -11.62 -15.21 6.11
CA ILE A 207 -10.55 -15.81 6.92
C ILE A 207 -10.58 -15.15 8.31
N GLY A 208 -10.33 -15.93 9.37
CA GLY A 208 -10.21 -15.39 10.74
C GLY A 208 -11.53 -15.31 11.52
N GLN A 209 -12.54 -16.11 11.16
CA GLN A 209 -13.66 -16.37 12.08
C GLN A 209 -13.17 -17.27 13.23
N GLU A 210 -13.62 -16.98 14.46
CA GLU A 210 -13.47 -17.93 15.57
C GLU A 210 -14.08 -19.29 15.15
N GLY A 211 -13.25 -20.35 15.17
CA GLY A 211 -13.73 -21.73 15.07
C GLY A 211 -13.85 -22.37 13.68
N GLN A 212 -13.43 -21.74 12.56
CA GLN A 212 -13.42 -22.41 11.25
C GLN A 212 -12.14 -22.14 10.44
N LEU A 213 -11.16 -23.03 10.60
CA LEU A 213 -10.19 -23.33 9.55
C LEU A 213 -10.72 -24.50 8.71
N ASN A 214 -11.76 -24.25 7.91
CA ASN A 214 -12.14 -25.20 6.86
C ASN A 214 -11.62 -24.67 5.53
N PHE A 215 -10.41 -25.07 5.17
CA PHE A 215 -10.01 -25.05 3.77
C PHE A 215 -10.70 -26.23 3.08
N PRO A 216 -11.50 -26.04 2.03
CA PRO A 216 -11.78 -27.14 1.12
C PRO A 216 -10.45 -27.52 0.43
N VAL A 217 -10.06 -28.79 0.61
CA VAL A 217 -9.04 -29.48 -0.20
C VAL A 217 -9.54 -29.67 -1.63
#